data_AF-A0A415H0P5-F1
#
_entry.id   AF-A0A415H0P5-F1
#
_cell.length_a   1.000
_cell.length_b   1.000
_cell.length_c   1.000
_cell.angle_alpha   90.00
_cell.angle_beta   90.00
_cell.angle_gamma   90.00
#
_symmetry.space_group_name_H-M   'P 1'
#
loop_
_entity.id
_entity.type
_entity.pdbx_description
1 polymer ?
#
loop_
_entity_poly.entity_id
_entity_poly.type
_entity_poly.pdbx_seq_one_letter_code
_entity_poly.pdbx_strand_id
1 'polypeptide(L)' 'INQRSTQMKKTPISENPAFTFRTFLLRLGLIGEEYKNVRKHLLANLEGDLAWRYDKSTYECLKKKQRTEDVRSR' A
#
# COMPACT_ATOMS: atom_id res chain seq x y z
N ILE A 1 0.12 7.07 -7.05
CA ILE A 1 -0.41 8.29 -6.40
C ILE A 1 0.79 9.14 -6.00
N ASN A 2 1.10 10.21 -6.75
CA ASN A 2 2.21 11.11 -6.43
C ASN A 2 1.74 12.31 -5.59
N GLN A 3 0.91 12.04 -4.57
CA GLN A 3 0.41 13.08 -3.67
C GLN A 3 1.42 13.31 -2.55
N ARG A 4 1.96 14.53 -2.48
CA ARG A 4 3.09 14.91 -1.60
C ARG A 4 2.67 15.18 -0.15
N SER A 5 1.44 15.64 0.08
CA SER A 5 0.93 15.98 1.40
C SER A 5 -0.47 15.41 1.64
N THR A 6 -0.81 15.21 2.91
CA THR A 6 -2.17 14.91 3.32
C THR A 6 -3.06 16.12 3.06
N GLN A 7 -4.22 15.91 2.43
CA GLN A 7 -5.17 16.96 2.11
C GLN A 7 -6.44 16.74 2.93
N MET A 8 -7.06 17.81 3.42
CA MET A 8 -8.38 17.75 4.06
C MET A 8 -9.48 17.62 2.99
N LYS A 9 -9.43 16.52 2.24
CA LYS A 9 -10.45 16.14 1.26
C LYS A 9 -10.82 14.69 1.53
N LYS A 10 -12.11 14.37 1.39
CA LYS A 10 -12.57 12.98 1.52
C LYS A 10 -11.80 12.13 0.51
N THR A 11 -11.02 11.17 1.02
CA THR A 11 -10.34 10.22 0.16
C THR A 11 -11.42 9.32 -0.42
N PRO A 12 -11.54 9.17 -1.75
CA PRO A 12 -12.50 8.23 -2.32
C PRO A 12 -12.23 6.86 -1.71
N ILE A 13 -13.30 6.12 -1.38
CA ILE A 13 -13.19 4.77 -0.81
C ILE A 13 -12.35 3.96 -1.80
N SER A 14 -11.12 3.64 -1.39
CA SER A 14 -10.22 2.83 -2.18
C SER A 14 -10.52 1.38 -1.86
N GLU A 15 -10.44 0.51 -2.85
CA GLU A 15 -10.66 -0.94 -2.70
C GLU A 15 -9.71 -1.59 -1.67
N ASN A 16 -8.63 -0.89 -1.30
CA ASN A 16 -7.69 -1.28 -0.27
C ASN A 16 -7.55 -0.17 0.80
N PRO A 17 -8.30 -0.25 1.91
CA PRO A 17 -8.23 0.72 2.98
C PRO A 17 -6.92 0.66 3.78
N ALA A 18 -6.29 -0.51 3.93
CA ALA A 18 -4.99 -0.64 4.61
C ALA A 18 -3.86 0.14 3.92
N PHE A 19 -3.74 0.03 2.59
CA PHE A 19 -2.76 0.81 1.81
C PHE A 19 -2.99 2.32 1.93
N THR A 20 -4.26 2.72 1.83
CA THR A 20 -4.66 4.13 1.84
C THR A 20 -4.34 4.77 3.19
N PHE A 21 -4.71 4.10 4.28
CA PHE A 21 -4.45 4.60 5.62
C PHE A 21 -2.95 4.59 5.95
N ARG A 22 -2.20 3.56 5.53
CA ARG A 22 -0.74 3.53 5.68
C ARG A 22 -0.11 4.75 5.03
N THR A 23 -0.39 5.02 3.76
CA THR A 23 0.20 6.16 3.03
C THR A 23 -0.23 7.51 3.61
N PHE A 24 -1.44 7.62 4.14
CA PHE A 24 -1.90 8.78 4.90
C PHE A 24 -1.05 9.04 6.14
N LEU A 25 -0.79 8.01 6.97
CA LEU A 25 0.06 8.14 8.16
C LEU A 25 1.50 8.52 7.82
N LEU A 26 2.06 7.97 6.72
CA LEU A 26 3.40 8.33 6.25
C LEU A 26 3.51 9.81 5.86
N ARG A 27 2.49 10.35 5.18
CA ARG A 27 2.45 11.77 4.77
C ARG A 27 2.31 12.74 5.94
N LEU A 28 1.76 12.29 7.06
CA LEU A 28 1.71 13.06 8.30
C LEU A 28 3.03 13.03 9.09
N GLY A 29 4.02 12.23 8.65
CA GLY A 29 5.30 12.12 9.34
C GLY A 29 5.36 11.02 10.41
N LEU A 30 4.33 10.17 10.53
CA LEU A 30 4.33 9.03 11.46
C LEU A 30 5.19 7.86 10.92
N ILE A 31 6.44 8.14 10.55
CA ILE A 31 7.39 7.21 9.95
C ILE A 31 8.34 6.57 10.97
N GLY A 32 8.72 7.31 12.01
CA GLY A 32 9.70 6.90 13.02
C GLY A 32 9.38 5.59 13.74
N GLU A 33 10.39 5.01 14.40
CA GLU A 33 10.23 3.76 15.17
C GLU A 33 9.20 3.89 16.30
N GLU A 34 9.10 5.06 16.92
CA GLU A 34 8.10 5.39 17.94
C GLU A 34 6.66 5.18 17.43
N TYR A 35 6.42 5.37 16.12
CA TYR A 35 5.11 5.20 15.50
C TYR A 35 4.90 3.79 14.93
N LYS A 36 5.90 2.90 14.97
CA LYS A 36 5.81 1.56 14.37
C LYS A 36 4.71 0.73 15.02
N ASN A 37 4.62 0.77 16.35
CA ASN A 37 3.60 0.03 17.08
C ASN A 37 2.20 0.61 16.84
N VAL A 38 2.08 1.95 16.89
CA VAL A 38 0.83 2.67 16.62
C VAL A 38 0.31 2.35 15.23
N ARG A 39 1.16 2.47 14.19
CA ARG A 39 0.78 2.10 12.82
C ARG A 39 0.32 0.66 12.73
N LYS A 40 0.99 -0.28 13.41
CA LYS A 40 0.62 -1.70 13.38
C LYS A 40 -0.78 -1.90 13.94
N HIS A 41 -1.10 -1.33 15.10
CA HIS A 41 -2.42 -1.45 15.72
C HIS A 41 -3.50 -0.73 14.89
N LEU A 42 -3.20 0.45 14.38
CA LEU A 42 -4.10 1.24 13.53
C LEU A 42 -4.42 0.55 12.19
N LEU A 43 -3.49 -0.25 11.66
CA LEU A 43 -3.67 -0.96 10.40
C LEU A 43 -4.21 -2.38 10.57
N ALA A 44 -4.19 -2.95 11.79
CA ALA A 44 -4.54 -4.35 12.04
C ALA A 44 -6.00 -4.71 11.70
N ASN A 45 -6.91 -3.75 11.83
CA ASN A 45 -8.35 -3.97 11.61
C ASN A 45 -8.82 -3.54 10.21
N LEU A 46 -7.89 -3.20 9.31
CA LEU A 46 -8.23 -2.76 7.96
C LEU A 46 -7.97 -3.87 6.97
N GLU A 47 -8.91 -4.04 6.04
CA GLU A 47 -8.80 -5.03 4.97
C GLU A 47 -7.79 -4.58 3.89
N GLY A 48 -7.15 -5.56 3.26
CA GLY A 48 -6.27 -5.35 2.10
C GLY A 48 -4.77 -5.42 2.39
N ASP A 49 -3.99 -5.22 1.31
CA ASP A 49 -2.54 -5.32 1.33
C ASP A 49 -1.87 -3.97 1.71
N LEU A 50 -0.88 -4.00 2.59
CA LEU A 50 -0.22 -2.78 3.08
C LEU A 50 0.73 -2.15 2.04
N ALA A 51 1.24 -2.96 1.11
CA ALA A 51 2.29 -2.58 0.16
C ALA A 51 1.71 -2.19 -1.21
N TRP A 52 0.62 -2.81 -1.64
CA TRP A 52 0.05 -2.63 -2.97
C TRP A 52 -1.35 -2.05 -2.91
N ARG A 53 -1.65 -1.04 -3.74
CA ARG A 53 -2.99 -0.46 -3.80
C ARG A 53 -3.98 -1.38 -4.51
N TYR A 54 -3.50 -2.03 -5.57
CA TYR A 54 -4.25 -2.96 -6.41
C TYR A 54 -3.59 -4.33 -6.34
N ASP A 55 -4.24 -5.34 -6.93
CA ASP A 55 -3.62 -6.65 -7.07
C ASP A 55 -2.27 -6.55 -7.81
N LYS A 56 -1.32 -7.42 -7.44
CA LYS A 56 0.03 -7.42 -8.02
C LYS A 56 0.01 -7.65 -9.53
N SER A 57 -0.99 -8.38 -10.05
CA SER A 57 -1.16 -8.60 -11.48
C SER A 57 -1.49 -7.31 -12.24
N THR A 58 -2.02 -6.26 -11.60
CA THR A 58 -2.33 -4.99 -12.27
C THR A 58 -1.07 -4.25 -12.72
N TYR A 59 0.08 -4.49 -12.08
CA TYR A 59 1.32 -3.77 -12.34
C TYR A 59 2.15 -4.46 -13.43
N GLU A 60 2.28 -3.81 -14.60
CA GLU A 60 3.02 -4.31 -15.77
C GLU A 60 4.47 -4.74 -15.46
N CYS A 61 5.14 -4.04 -14.55
CA CYS A 61 6.49 -4.38 -14.12
C CYS A 61 6.57 -5.75 -13.43
N LEU A 62 5.51 -6.18 -12.73
CA LEU A 62 5.42 -7.48 -12.06
C LEU A 62 4.96 -8.59 -13.01
N LYS A 63 4.15 -8.27 -14.03
CA LYS A 63 3.71 -9.25 -15.05
C LYS A 63 4.89 -9.86 -15.81
N LYS A 64 5.90 -9.05 -16.14
CA LYS A 64 7.10 -9.54 -16.85
C LYS A 64 7.87 -10.59 -16.04
N LYS A 65 7.96 -10.41 -14.73
CA LYS A 65 8.70 -11.32 -13.83
C LYS A 65 8.03 -12.69 -13.70
N GLN A 66 6.69 -12.73 -13.67
CA GLN A 66 5.94 -14.00 -13.65
C GLN A 66 6.13 -14.81 -14.92
N ARG A 67 6.16 -14.15 -16.10
CA ARG A 67 6.38 -14.82 -17.38
C ARG A 67 7.77 -15.46 -17.47
N THR A 68 8.80 -14.80 -16.94
CA THR A 68 10.17 -15.35 -16.96
C THR A 68 10.35 -16.50 -15.96
N GLU A 69 9.69 -16.45 -14.80
CA GLU A 69 9.74 -17.52 -13.79
C GLU A 69 8.96 -18.78 -14.21
N ASP A 70 7.82 -18.61 -14.90
CA ASP A 70 7.04 -19.73 -15.48
C ASP A 70 7.83 -20.47 -16.57
N VAL A 71 8.56 -19.73 -17.43
CA VAL A 71 9.43 -20.32 -18.45
C VAL A 71 10.64 -21.04 -17.84
N ARG A 72 11.13 -20.59 -16.68
CA ARG A 72 12.28 -21.22 -15.98
C ARG A 72 11.90 -22.46 -15.17
N SER A 73 10.62 -22.59 -14.80
CA SER A 73 10.12 -23.73 -14.01
C SER A 73 9.59 -24.89 -14.88
N ARG A 74 9.71 -24.80 -16.20
CA ARG A 74 9.44 -25.86 -17.18
C ARG A 74 10.75 -26.39 -17.74
#